data_AF-A0A833H5M0-F1
#
_entry.id   AF-A0A833H5M0-F1
#
_cell.length_a   1.000
_cell.length_b   1.000
_cell.length_c   1.000
_cell.angle_alpha   90.00
_cell.angle_beta   90.00
_cell.angle_gamma   90.00
#
_symmetry.space_group_name_H-M   'P 1'
#
loop_
_entity.id
_entity.type
_entity.pdbx_description
1 polymer ?
#
loop_
_entity_poly.entity_id
_entity_poly.type
_entity_poly.pdbx_seq_one_letter_code
_entity_poly.pdbx_strand_id
1 'polypeptide(L)'
;LYQDFLVRCRIRRVPGEALSLSAFRRRLAVARAGVRDEHAGSDRWQTALGLSESLPDDLQGVFLLVARAAVAHEPCPSDAALARAYGTHSPRRARRLLAYFEERGLVVLRNDLRGHRIAAFPDLDCETAAGDADAPESWQAAE
;
A
#
# COMPACT_ATOMS: atom_id res chain seq x y z
N LEU A 1 2.81 -18.61 -4.68
CA LEU A 1 1.89 -17.97 -3.72
C LEU A 1 0.42 -18.12 -4.13
N TYR A 2 0.00 -17.63 -5.31
CA TYR A 2 -1.39 -17.83 -5.78
C TYR A 2 -1.79 -19.30 -5.98
N GLN A 3 -0.94 -20.10 -6.63
CA GLN A 3 -1.21 -21.55 -6.81
C GLN A 3 -1.29 -22.29 -5.46
N ASP A 4 -0.36 -22.00 -4.55
CA ASP A 4 -0.39 -22.56 -3.18
C ASP A 4 -1.64 -22.12 -2.40
N PHE A 5 -2.07 -20.86 -2.53
CA PHE A 5 -3.32 -20.36 -1.95
C PHE A 5 -4.54 -21.14 -2.47
N LEU A 6 -4.64 -21.36 -3.79
CA LEU A 6 -5.74 -22.14 -4.38
C LEU A 6 -5.74 -23.59 -3.88
N VAL A 7 -4.56 -24.21 -3.78
CA VAL A 7 -4.39 -25.57 -3.23
C VAL A 7 -4.88 -25.62 -1.79
N ARG A 8 -4.50 -24.66 -0.94
CA ARG A 8 -4.93 -24.58 0.46
C ARG A 8 -6.43 -24.33 0.60
N CYS A 9 -7.01 -23.45 -0.22
CA CYS A 9 -8.46 -23.24 -0.26
C CYS A 9 -9.21 -24.55 -0.57
N ARG A 10 -8.67 -25.35 -1.50
CA ARG A 10 -9.26 -26.64 -1.86
C ARG A 10 -9.13 -27.68 -0.75
N ILE A 11 -7.96 -27.79 -0.13
CA ILE A 11 -7.74 -28.68 1.04
C ILE A 11 -8.72 -28.33 2.18
N ARG A 12 -8.95 -27.03 2.43
CA ARG A 12 -9.86 -26.53 3.46
C ARG A 12 -11.34 -26.49 3.05
N ARG A 13 -11.67 -26.94 1.83
CA ARG A 13 -13.05 -26.96 1.27
C ARG A 13 -13.77 -25.60 1.40
N VAL A 14 -13.05 -24.50 1.15
CA VAL A 14 -13.65 -23.16 1.16
C VAL A 14 -14.72 -23.10 0.06
N PRO A 15 -16.00 -22.81 0.39
CA PRO A 15 -17.08 -22.78 -0.59
C PRO A 15 -16.97 -21.53 -1.49
N GLY A 16 -17.40 -21.66 -2.75
CA GLY A 16 -17.44 -20.56 -3.72
C GLY A 16 -16.45 -20.71 -4.89
N GLU A 17 -16.52 -19.78 -5.83
CA GLU A 17 -15.61 -19.72 -6.97
C GLU A 17 -14.18 -19.38 -6.51
N ALA A 18 -13.18 -20.01 -7.14
CA ALA A 18 -11.78 -19.72 -6.88
C ALA A 18 -11.49 -18.24 -7.21
N LEU A 19 -10.84 -17.52 -6.28
CA LEU A 19 -10.42 -16.14 -6.56
C LEU A 19 -9.58 -16.11 -7.83
N SER A 20 -9.88 -15.17 -8.74
CA SER A 20 -8.99 -14.86 -9.84
C SER A 20 -7.64 -14.35 -9.33
N LEU A 21 -6.59 -14.43 -10.15
CA LEU A 21 -5.25 -13.96 -9.79
C LEU A 21 -5.24 -12.47 -9.43
N SER A 22 -6.01 -11.65 -10.15
CA SER A 22 -6.12 -10.21 -9.87
C SER A 22 -6.85 -9.96 -8.55
N ALA A 23 -7.96 -10.65 -8.29
CA ALA A 23 -8.68 -10.54 -7.02
C ALA A 23 -7.83 -11.03 -5.83
N PHE A 24 -7.04 -12.10 -6.03
CA PHE A 24 -6.10 -12.58 -5.04
C PHE A 24 -5.02 -11.55 -4.73
N ARG A 25 -4.42 -10.93 -5.77
CA ARG A 25 -3.41 -9.87 -5.60
C ARG A 25 -3.99 -8.67 -4.86
N ARG A 26 -5.21 -8.25 -5.18
CA ARG A 26 -5.93 -7.19 -4.44
C ARG A 26 -6.11 -7.54 -2.97
N ARG A 27 -6.69 -8.70 -2.66
CA ARG A 27 -6.89 -9.11 -1.25
C ARG A 27 -5.58 -9.30 -0.51
N LEU A 28 -4.54 -9.77 -1.18
CA LEU A 28 -3.20 -9.88 -0.62
C LEU A 28 -2.57 -8.50 -0.38
N ALA A 29 -2.76 -7.54 -1.29
CA ALA A 29 -2.33 -6.17 -1.12
C ALA A 29 -3.01 -5.51 0.08
N VAL A 30 -4.33 -5.67 0.22
CA VAL A 30 -5.09 -5.19 1.39
C VAL A 30 -4.61 -5.87 2.68
N ALA A 31 -4.47 -7.20 2.68
CA ALA A 31 -3.97 -7.94 3.85
C ALA A 31 -2.54 -7.53 4.24
N ARG A 32 -1.67 -7.29 3.25
CA ARG A 32 -0.29 -6.82 3.48
C ARG A 32 -0.21 -5.38 3.91
N ALA A 33 -1.16 -4.55 3.49
CA ALA A 33 -1.28 -3.20 4.00
C ALA A 33 -1.64 -3.22 5.49
N GLY A 34 -2.16 -4.29 6.09
CA GLY A 34 -2.36 -4.34 7.54
C GLY A 34 -3.33 -3.25 8.04
N VAL A 35 -4.36 -2.96 7.25
CA VAL A 35 -5.41 -2.00 7.61
C VAL A 35 -6.10 -2.50 8.88
N ARG A 36 -6.05 -1.71 9.96
CA ARG A 36 -6.81 -2.01 11.18
C ARG A 36 -8.31 -1.92 10.87
N ASP A 37 -9.11 -2.82 11.44
CA ASP A 37 -10.57 -2.91 11.18
C ASP A 37 -11.29 -1.56 11.32
N GLU A 38 -10.81 -0.69 12.21
CA GLU A 38 -11.31 0.67 12.44
C GLU A 38 -11.29 1.58 11.19
N HIS A 39 -10.36 1.37 10.25
CA HIS A 39 -10.24 2.19 9.03
C HIS A 39 -10.84 1.51 7.79
N ALA A 40 -11.02 0.18 7.81
CA ALA A 40 -11.42 -0.61 6.66
C ALA A 40 -12.83 -0.26 6.13
N GLY A 41 -13.71 0.24 7.00
CA GLY A 41 -15.06 0.70 6.64
C GLY A 41 -15.16 2.18 6.25
N SER A 42 -14.07 2.95 6.31
CA SER A 42 -14.12 4.40 6.07
C SER A 42 -14.28 4.74 4.57
N ASP A 43 -15.00 5.82 4.28
CA ASP A 43 -15.17 6.33 2.90
C ASP A 43 -13.82 6.62 2.24
N ARG A 44 -12.87 7.19 2.99
CA ARG A 44 -11.49 7.42 2.53
C ARG A 44 -10.82 6.12 2.07
N TRP A 45 -10.98 5.04 2.82
CA TRP A 45 -10.41 3.75 2.45
C TRP A 45 -11.08 3.15 1.21
N GLN A 46 -12.40 3.30 1.06
CA GLN A 46 -13.11 2.87 -0.15
C GLN A 46 -12.67 3.67 -1.39
N THR A 47 -12.47 4.98 -1.25
CA THR A 47 -11.90 5.81 -2.33
C THR A 47 -10.49 5.36 -2.68
N ALA A 48 -9.64 5.07 -1.70
CA ALA A 48 -8.29 4.54 -1.93
C ALA A 48 -8.32 3.22 -2.73
N LEU A 49 -9.25 2.32 -2.40
CA LEU A 49 -9.45 1.07 -3.14
C LEU A 49 -9.85 1.36 -4.59
N GLY A 50 -10.82 2.26 -4.82
CA GLY A 50 -11.26 2.64 -6.17
C GLY A 50 -10.13 3.27 -7.01
N LEU A 51 -9.35 4.19 -6.44
CA LEU A 51 -8.21 4.80 -7.15
C LEU A 51 -7.15 3.76 -7.51
N SER A 52 -6.93 2.77 -6.64
CA SER A 52 -5.96 1.70 -6.88
C SER A 52 -6.32 0.86 -8.10
N GLU A 53 -7.60 0.72 -8.45
CA GLU A 53 -8.04 -0.06 -9.61
C GLU A 53 -7.55 0.53 -10.95
N SER A 54 -7.24 1.83 -10.97
CA SER A 54 -6.65 2.49 -12.13
C SER A 54 -5.16 2.18 -12.32
N LEU A 55 -4.52 1.51 -11.35
CA LEU A 55 -3.10 1.17 -11.34
C LEU A 55 -2.85 -0.27 -11.80
N PRO A 56 -1.67 -0.54 -12.40
CA PRO A 56 -1.19 -1.90 -12.60
C PRO A 56 -1.22 -2.73 -11.30
N ASP A 57 -1.58 -4.01 -11.41
CA ASP A 57 -1.70 -4.95 -10.28
C ASP A 57 -0.48 -4.96 -9.34
N ASP A 58 0.74 -4.81 -9.88
CA ASP A 58 1.98 -4.83 -9.11
C ASP A 58 2.22 -3.53 -8.31
N LEU A 59 1.49 -2.46 -8.64
CA LEU A 59 1.58 -1.15 -7.99
C LEU A 59 0.47 -0.91 -6.96
N GLN A 60 -0.66 -1.60 -7.09
CA GLN A 60 -1.81 -1.46 -6.19
C GLN A 60 -1.43 -1.63 -4.72
N GLY A 61 -0.62 -2.65 -4.38
CA GLY A 61 -0.21 -2.90 -3.00
C GLY A 61 0.67 -1.79 -2.42
N VAL A 62 1.53 -1.18 -3.23
CA VAL A 62 2.38 -0.07 -2.78
C VAL A 62 1.57 1.19 -2.59
N PHE A 63 0.64 1.47 -3.51
CA PHE A 63 -0.29 2.59 -3.38
C PHE A 63 -1.12 2.49 -2.10
N LEU A 64 -1.75 1.32 -1.87
CA LEU A 64 -2.59 1.08 -0.69
C LEU A 64 -1.81 1.13 0.62
N LEU A 65 -0.52 0.77 0.62
CA LEU A 65 0.35 0.93 1.79
C LEU A 65 0.51 2.40 2.18
N VAL A 66 0.76 3.28 1.21
CA VAL A 66 0.93 4.72 1.46
C VAL A 66 -0.41 5.37 1.81
N ALA A 67 -1.49 4.99 1.11
CA ALA A 67 -2.84 5.48 1.39
C ALA A 67 -3.29 5.12 2.81
N ARG A 68 -3.00 3.89 3.28
CA ARG A 68 -3.25 3.49 4.67
C ARG A 68 -2.51 4.38 5.66
N ALA A 69 -1.23 4.64 5.42
CA ALA A 69 -0.45 5.52 6.28
C ALA A 69 -1.05 6.94 6.32
N ALA A 70 -1.60 7.43 5.21
CA ALA A 70 -2.29 8.72 5.17
C ALA A 70 -3.62 8.70 5.95
N VAL A 71 -4.44 7.66 5.77
CA VAL A 71 -5.72 7.51 6.48
C VAL A 71 -5.52 7.42 7.99
N ALA A 72 -4.48 6.71 8.44
CA ALA A 72 -4.13 6.56 9.85
C ALA A 72 -3.26 7.72 10.40
N HIS A 73 -2.92 8.71 9.57
CA HIS A 73 -1.98 9.78 9.86
C HIS A 73 -0.63 9.29 10.43
N GLU A 74 -0.17 8.14 9.96
CA GLU A 74 1.13 7.55 10.27
C GLU A 74 2.24 8.23 9.44
N PRO A 75 3.51 8.15 9.88
CA PRO A 75 4.65 8.63 9.08
C PRO A 75 4.66 8.02 7.68
N CYS A 76 5.03 8.82 6.68
CA CYS A 76 5.19 8.31 5.32
C CYS A 76 6.16 7.12 5.31
N PRO A 77 5.81 5.98 4.67
CA PRO A 77 6.68 4.81 4.60
C PRO A 77 8.05 5.15 3.99
N SER A 78 9.11 4.52 4.50
CA SER A 78 10.46 4.68 3.95
C SER A 78 10.63 3.98 2.61
N ASP A 79 11.68 4.33 1.86
CA ASP A 79 11.99 3.70 0.58
C ASP A 79 12.26 2.19 0.72
N ALA A 80 12.79 1.76 1.86
CA ALA A 80 12.98 0.35 2.19
C ALA A 80 11.64 -0.39 2.34
N ALA A 81 10.69 0.21 3.07
CA ALA A 81 9.35 -0.37 3.25
C ALA A 81 8.59 -0.47 1.91
N LEU A 82 8.66 0.58 1.10
CA LEU A 82 8.06 0.62 -0.24
C LEU A 82 8.69 -0.41 -1.18
N ALA A 83 10.02 -0.55 -1.15
CA ALA A 83 10.75 -1.53 -1.95
C ALA A 83 10.28 -2.95 -1.61
N ARG A 84 10.20 -3.28 -0.32
CA ARG A 84 9.71 -4.59 0.13
C ARG A 84 8.27 -4.87 -0.28
N ALA A 85 7.38 -3.89 -0.13
CA ALA A 85 5.98 -4.01 -0.55
C ALA A 85 5.85 -4.28 -2.06
N TYR A 86 6.72 -3.67 -2.86
CA TYR A 86 6.83 -3.92 -4.29
C TYR A 86 7.51 -5.27 -4.64
N GLY A 87 8.28 -5.85 -3.71
CA GLY A 87 9.06 -7.08 -3.94
C GLY A 87 10.45 -6.82 -4.54
N THR A 88 11.05 -5.65 -4.27
CA THR A 88 12.42 -5.30 -4.66
C THR A 88 13.26 -4.91 -3.45
N HIS A 89 14.58 -5.02 -3.56
CA HIS A 89 15.53 -4.48 -2.57
C HIS A 89 16.12 -3.12 -2.99
N SER A 90 15.62 -2.51 -4.06
CA SER A 90 16.16 -1.25 -4.61
C SER A 90 15.37 -0.02 -4.12
N PRO A 91 15.94 0.83 -3.24
CA PRO A 91 15.30 2.07 -2.78
C PRO A 91 15.01 3.03 -3.95
N ARG A 92 15.92 3.08 -4.93
CA ARG A 92 15.73 3.90 -6.14
C ARG A 92 14.50 3.49 -6.93
N ARG A 93 14.14 2.20 -6.93
CA ARG A 93 12.93 1.71 -7.61
C ARG A 93 11.68 2.13 -6.84
N ALA A 94 11.71 2.09 -5.51
CA ALA A 94 10.63 2.58 -4.66
C ALA A 94 10.36 4.08 -4.88
N ARG A 95 11.39 4.93 -4.93
CA ARG A 95 11.22 6.37 -5.23
C ARG A 95 10.49 6.64 -6.54
N ARG A 96 10.78 5.84 -7.57
CA ARG A 96 10.08 5.95 -8.88
C ARG A 96 8.60 5.60 -8.79
N LEU A 97 8.19 4.75 -7.85
CA LEU A 97 6.77 4.40 -7.69
C LEU A 97 5.98 5.59 -7.15
N LEU A 98 6.54 6.32 -6.19
CA LEU A 98 5.91 7.54 -5.66
C LEU A 98 5.84 8.63 -6.72
N ALA A 99 6.92 8.86 -7.47
CA ALA A 99 6.92 9.80 -8.60
C ALA A 99 5.87 9.42 -9.65
N TYR A 100 5.72 8.12 -9.95
CA TYR A 100 4.67 7.65 -10.86
C TYR A 100 3.25 7.92 -10.34
N PHE A 101 3.00 7.78 -9.04
CA PHE A 101 1.70 8.14 -8.46
C PHE A 101 1.44 9.64 -8.53
N GLU A 102 2.47 10.45 -8.32
CA GLU A 102 2.41 11.92 -8.40
C GLU A 102 2.17 12.41 -9.83
N GLU A 103 2.87 11.85 -10.83
CA GLU A 103 2.64 12.13 -12.25
C GLU A 103 1.20 11.82 -12.70
N ARG A 104 0.53 10.86 -12.04
CA ARG A 104 -0.88 10.52 -12.28
C ARG A 104 -1.86 11.36 -11.47
N GLY A 105 -1.38 12.29 -10.64
CA GLY A 105 -2.21 13.14 -9.77
C GLY A 105 -2.82 12.42 -8.57
N LEU A 106 -2.39 11.18 -8.27
CA LEU A 106 -2.97 10.38 -7.18
C LEU A 106 -2.41 10.79 -5.81
N VAL A 107 -1.19 11.33 -5.79
CA VAL A 107 -0.47 11.75 -4.59
C VAL A 107 0.24 13.07 -4.89
N VAL A 108 0.39 13.93 -3.90
CA VAL A 108 1.30 15.08 -3.94
C VAL A 108 2.40 14.85 -2.90
N LEU A 109 3.65 14.86 -3.34
CA LEU A 109 4.80 14.67 -2.46
C LEU A 109 5.34 16.03 -2.01
N ARG A 110 5.59 16.14 -0.72
CA ARG A 110 6.23 17.33 -0.14
C ARG A 110 7.20 16.91 0.96
N ASN A 111 8.11 17.79 1.30
CA ASN A 111 9.02 17.60 2.42
C ASN A 111 8.75 18.65 3.50
N ASP A 112 8.89 18.26 4.76
CA ASP A 112 8.91 19.21 5.86
C ASP A 112 10.27 19.95 5.94
N LEU A 113 10.43 20.83 6.94
CA LEU A 113 11.67 21.59 7.15
C LEU A 113 12.89 20.71 7.48
N ARG A 114 12.66 19.45 7.88
CA ARG A 114 13.70 18.47 8.21
C ARG A 114 14.02 17.55 7.02
N GLY A 115 13.36 17.74 5.89
CA GLY A 115 13.50 16.90 4.71
C GLY A 115 12.71 15.59 4.79
N HIS A 116 11.84 15.42 5.78
CA HIS A 116 10.99 14.25 5.89
C HIS A 116 9.83 14.32 4.91
N ARG A 117 9.56 13.20 4.25
CA ARG A 117 8.55 13.07 3.21
C ARG A 117 7.15 13.03 3.80
N ILE A 118 6.24 13.73 3.14
CA ILE A 118 4.80 13.71 3.37
C ILE A 118 4.14 13.39 2.02
N ALA A 119 3.21 12.43 2.02
CA ALA A 119 2.38 12.10 0.88
C ALA A 119 0.93 12.55 1.17
N ALA A 120 0.46 13.55 0.41
CA ALA A 120 -0.91 14.03 0.46
C ALA A 120 -1.75 13.36 -0.63
N PHE A 121 -2.97 12.95 -0.30
CA PHE A 121 -3.91 12.32 -1.23
C PHE A 121 -5.10 13.28 -1.45
N PRO A 122 -5.11 14.05 -2.55
CA PRO A 122 -6.14 15.06 -2.79
C PRO A 122 -7.55 14.49 -2.76
N ASP A 123 -7.76 13.34 -3.40
CA ASP A 123 -9.07 12.69 -3.50
C ASP A 123 -9.54 12.02 -2.19
N LEU A 124 -8.64 11.81 -1.22
CA LEU A 124 -8.98 11.25 0.09
C LEU A 124 -9.13 12.34 1.17
N ASP A 125 -8.71 13.57 0.86
CA ASP A 125 -8.63 14.68 1.81
C ASP A 125 -7.87 14.28 3.10
N CYS A 126 -6.70 13.66 2.91
CA CYS A 126 -5.81 13.26 4.00
C CYS A 126 -4.35 13.17 3.55
N GLU A 127 -3.44 13.08 4.51
CA GLU A 127 -2.00 13.02 4.28
C GLU A 127 -1.30 12.20 5.37
N THR A 128 -0.16 11.63 5.02
CA THR A 128 0.72 10.99 5.99
C THR A 128 1.32 12.03 6.93
N ALA A 129 1.73 11.63 8.13
CA ALA A 129 2.69 12.41 8.90
C ALA A 129 4.06 12.43 8.20
N ALA A 130 4.94 13.34 8.62
CA ALA A 130 6.29 13.44 8.06
C ALA A 130 7.13 12.21 8.43
N GLY A 131 7.61 11.48 7.41
CA GLY A 131 8.40 10.26 7.56
C GLY A 131 9.79 10.38 6.93
N ASP A 132 10.79 9.79 7.58
CA ASP A 132 12.14 9.70 7.03
C ASP A 132 12.18 8.67 5.89
N ALA A 133 12.48 9.15 4.68
CA ALA A 133 12.52 8.33 3.47
C ALA A 133 13.67 7.30 3.49
N ASP A 134 14.76 7.60 4.18
CA ASP A 134 15.95 6.75 4.26
C ASP A 134 15.97 5.90 5.54
N ALA A 135 14.93 5.99 6.37
CA ALA A 135 14.82 5.20 7.59
C ALA A 135 14.97 3.69 7.30
N PRO A 136 15.78 2.97 8.09
CA PRO A 136 15.92 1.53 7.97
C PRO A 136 14.56 0.88 8.21
N GLU A 137 14.34 -0.28 7.61
CA GLU A 137 13.11 -1.03 7.84
C GLU A 137 12.99 -1.37 9.33
N SER A 138 11.96 -0.85 9.99
CA SER A 138 11.60 -1.34 11.32
C SER A 138 10.95 -2.71 11.15
N TRP A 139 11.62 -3.75 11.64
CA TRP A 139 11.04 -5.08 11.75
C TRP A 139 9.90 -5.02 12.78
N GLN A 140 8.67 -4.78 12.33
CA GLN A 140 7.50 -5.08 13.14
C GLN A 140 7.12 -6.54 12.87
N ALA A 141 7.58 -7.43 13.75
CA ALA A 141 6.93 -8.72 13.94
C ALA A 141 5.49 -8.41 14.39
N ALA A 142 4.51 -8.75 13.55
CA ALA A 142 3.13 -8.82 14.00
C ALA A 142 3.07 -9.95 15.04
N GLU A 143 2.95 -9.59 16.31
CA GLU A 143 2.44 -10.46 17.38
C GLU A 143 0.93 -10.65 17.20
#